data_AF-A0A7S3X136-F1
#
_entry.id   AF-A0A7S3X136-F1
#
_cell.length_a   1.000
_cell.length_b   1.000
_cell.length_c   1.000
_cell.angle_alpha   90.00
_cell.angle_beta   90.00
_cell.angle_gamma   90.00
#
_symmetry.space_group_name_H-M   'P 1'
#
loop_
_entity.id
_entity.type
_entity.pdbx_description
1 polymer ?
#
loop_
_entity_poly.entity_id
_entity_poly.type
_entity_poly.pdbx_seq_one_letter_code
_entity_poly.pdbx_strand_id
1 'polypeptide(L)'
;VGMSGVEYFRFCRDRDPNQLIYPATSRADASIAACGPDELCNDKSWVLRGAPGELASYRLKIVDGHITMKYSLPSGGSKTVESMEGPTRHAYHIAGTFTDWQYEEMSPDPEVPGIFRFRAEVGPTGEDSFRVCIDA
;
A
#
# COMPACT_ATOMS: atom_id res chain seq x y z
N VAL A 1 22.58 -8.82 6.47
CA VAL A 1 22.62 -8.74 5.00
C VAL A 1 23.40 -9.93 4.47
N GLY A 2 22.84 -10.67 3.52
CA GLY A 2 23.46 -11.85 2.93
C GLY A 2 24.57 -11.52 1.93
N MET A 3 25.07 -12.55 1.24
CA MET A 3 26.22 -12.46 0.34
C MET A 3 25.96 -11.60 -0.91
N SER A 4 24.70 -11.40 -1.29
CA SER A 4 24.31 -10.51 -2.40
C SER A 4 24.49 -9.02 -2.08
N GLY A 5 24.61 -8.66 -0.79
CA GLY A 5 24.56 -7.26 -0.34
C GLY A 5 23.18 -6.62 -0.45
N VAL A 6 22.15 -7.39 -0.82
CA VAL A 6 20.78 -6.89 -1.08
C VAL A 6 19.77 -7.82 -0.45
N GLU A 7 18.90 -7.25 0.38
CA GLU A 7 17.76 -7.95 0.99
C GLU A 7 16.46 -7.22 0.67
N TYR A 8 15.38 -7.99 0.58
CA TYR A 8 14.03 -7.48 0.40
C TYR A 8 13.22 -7.82 1.65
N PHE A 9 12.45 -6.86 2.16
CA PHE A 9 11.69 -7.08 3.39
C PHE A 9 10.35 -6.37 3.39
N ARG A 10 9.47 -6.90 4.24
CA ARG A 10 8.13 -6.42 4.60
C ARG A 10 7.84 -6.86 6.03
N PHE A 11 6.87 -6.23 6.69
CA PHE A 11 6.41 -6.70 8.00
C PHE A 11 5.11 -7.50 7.82
N CYS A 12 4.94 -8.53 8.64
CA CYS A 12 3.76 -9.39 8.65
C CYS A 12 3.18 -9.37 10.06
N ARG A 13 1.99 -8.80 10.22
CA ARG A 13 1.32 -8.74 11.52
C ARG A 13 0.76 -10.13 11.84
N ASP A 14 0.99 -10.61 13.06
CA ASP A 14 0.42 -11.86 13.57
C ASP A 14 0.70 -13.12 12.72
N ARG A 15 1.74 -13.08 11.86
CA ARG A 15 2.02 -14.10 10.84
C ARG A 15 0.88 -14.33 9.84
N ASP A 16 0.00 -13.34 9.68
CA ASP A 16 -1.10 -13.36 8.73
C ASP A 16 -0.63 -12.76 7.39
N PRO A 17 -0.58 -13.54 6.29
CA PRO A 17 -0.20 -13.04 4.97
C PRO A 17 -1.19 -12.00 4.42
N ASN A 18 -2.38 -11.86 5.02
CA ASN A 18 -3.34 -10.83 4.67
C ASN A 18 -3.17 -9.53 5.49
N GLN A 19 -2.15 -9.46 6.34
CA GLN A 19 -1.85 -8.29 7.16
C GLN A 19 -0.40 -7.87 6.98
N LEU A 20 -0.04 -7.52 5.75
CA LEU A 20 1.30 -7.10 5.36
C LEU A 20 1.44 -5.59 5.42
N ILE A 21 2.60 -5.13 5.89
CA ILE A 21 3.02 -3.73 5.85
C ILE A 21 4.23 -3.65 4.92
N TYR A 22 4.10 -2.86 3.86
CA TYR A 22 4.95 -2.88 2.67
C TYR A 22 4.99 -1.49 1.99
N PRO A 23 5.89 -1.22 1.02
CA PRO A 23 5.91 0.07 0.32
C PRO A 23 4.82 0.19 -0.74
N ALA A 24 4.39 1.42 -1.06
CA ALA A 24 3.42 1.67 -2.13
C ALA A 24 3.83 1.11 -3.51
N THR A 25 5.15 1.02 -3.80
CA THR A 25 5.70 0.50 -5.07
C THR A 25 6.70 -0.64 -4.83
N SER A 26 6.92 -1.48 -5.87
CA SER A 26 7.85 -2.61 -5.78
C SER A 26 9.31 -2.15 -5.79
N ARG A 27 10.16 -2.88 -5.04
CA ARG A 27 11.60 -2.60 -4.88
C ARG A 27 11.90 -1.15 -4.47
N ALA A 28 11.08 -0.62 -3.57
CA ALA A 28 11.16 0.75 -3.11
C ALA A 28 12.34 1.01 -2.17
N ASP A 29 12.82 2.25 -2.18
CA ASP A 29 13.66 2.77 -1.10
C ASP A 29 12.80 3.45 -0.03
N ALA A 30 13.44 4.13 0.92
CA ALA A 30 12.78 4.80 2.03
C ALA A 30 12.07 6.12 1.70
N SER A 31 12.06 6.55 0.44
CA SER A 31 11.25 7.70 0.00
C SER A 31 9.80 7.35 -0.30
N ILE A 32 9.49 6.05 -0.42
CA ILE A 32 8.17 5.56 -0.76
C ILE A 32 7.38 5.26 0.52
N ALA A 33 6.16 5.79 0.58
CA ALA A 33 5.27 5.63 1.73
C ALA A 33 4.96 4.17 2.07
N ALA A 34 4.70 3.92 3.35
CA ALA A 34 4.22 2.63 3.83
C ALA A 34 2.71 2.47 3.57
N CYS A 35 2.32 1.24 3.26
CA CYS A 35 0.94 0.78 3.06
C CYS A 35 0.61 -0.36 4.04
N GLY A 36 -0.65 -0.78 4.05
CA GLY A 36 -1.14 -1.83 4.93
C GLY A 36 -1.51 -1.35 6.34
N PRO A 37 -1.76 -2.28 7.28
CA PRO A 37 -1.73 -3.73 7.09
C PRO A 37 -2.91 -4.24 6.24
N ASP A 38 -2.64 -4.88 5.10
CA ASP A 38 -3.64 -5.50 4.20
C ASP A 38 -3.01 -6.60 3.31
N GLU A 39 -3.83 -7.25 2.47
CA GLU A 39 -3.43 -8.26 1.49
C GLU A 39 -2.96 -7.70 0.12
N LEU A 40 -2.93 -6.38 -0.08
CA LEU A 40 -2.66 -5.73 -1.37
C LEU A 40 -1.15 -5.59 -1.68
N CYS A 41 -0.31 -6.22 -0.85
CA CYS A 41 1.15 -6.19 -0.97
C CYS A 41 1.66 -6.71 -2.31
N ASN A 42 1.04 -7.74 -2.89
CA ASN A 42 1.55 -8.42 -4.08
C ASN A 42 3.06 -8.76 -3.95
N ASP A 43 3.89 -8.25 -4.86
CA ASP A 43 5.35 -8.41 -4.90
C ASP A 43 6.12 -7.24 -4.24
N LYS A 44 5.42 -6.24 -3.69
CA LYS A 44 6.01 -5.00 -3.19
C LYS A 44 6.85 -5.25 -1.94
N SER A 45 8.05 -4.67 -1.91
CA SER A 45 9.01 -4.85 -0.83
C SER A 45 10.00 -3.69 -0.77
N TRP A 46 10.46 -3.36 0.43
CA TRP A 46 11.57 -2.42 0.61
C TRP A 46 12.89 -3.10 0.31
N VAL A 47 13.83 -2.34 -0.25
CA VAL A 47 15.18 -2.81 -0.53
C VAL A 47 16.14 -2.31 0.53
N LEU A 48 16.83 -3.26 1.16
CA LEU A 48 17.95 -2.98 2.04
C LEU A 48 19.26 -3.32 1.31
N ARG A 49 20.18 -2.35 1.24
CA ARG A 49 21.52 -2.55 0.65
C ARG A 49 22.58 -2.30 1.72
N GLY A 50 23.49 -3.25 1.91
CA GLY A 50 24.55 -3.16 2.92
C GLY A 50 25.67 -4.16 2.65
N ALA A 51 26.71 -4.12 3.48
CA ALA A 51 27.82 -5.06 3.37
C ALA A 51 27.38 -6.48 3.76
N PRO A 52 27.86 -7.54 3.09
CA PRO A 52 27.62 -8.91 3.54
C PRO A 52 28.01 -9.11 5.01
N GLY A 53 27.14 -9.77 5.78
CA GLY A 53 27.30 -9.99 7.21
C GLY A 53 26.83 -8.82 8.10
N GLU A 54 26.47 -7.67 7.52
CA GLU A 54 26.04 -6.52 8.30
C GLU A 54 24.67 -6.73 8.97
N LEU A 55 24.55 -6.30 10.22
CA LEU A 55 23.31 -6.42 10.99
C LEU A 55 22.43 -5.19 10.79
N ALA A 56 21.23 -5.41 10.25
CA ALA A 56 20.21 -4.39 10.13
C ALA A 56 19.34 -4.33 11.38
N SER A 57 18.99 -3.13 11.81
CA SER A 57 17.97 -2.90 12.84
C SER A 57 16.68 -2.41 12.19
N TYR A 58 15.54 -2.89 12.68
CA TYR A 58 14.21 -2.53 12.19
C TYR A 58 13.33 -2.12 13.37
N ARG A 59 12.51 -1.09 13.18
CA ARG A 59 11.53 -0.62 14.15
C ARG A 59 10.24 -0.27 13.43
N LEU A 60 9.14 -0.84 13.88
CA LEU A 60 7.79 -0.50 13.44
C LEU A 60 7.06 0.20 14.59
N LYS A 61 6.38 1.30 14.30
CA LYS A 61 5.50 2.02 15.21
C LYS A 61 4.17 2.23 14.51
N ILE A 62 3.07 1.91 15.19
CA ILE A 62 1.70 2.13 14.70
C ILE A 62 0.97 2.92 15.78
N VAL A 63 0.43 4.08 15.43
CA VAL A 63 -0.39 4.93 16.33
C VAL A 63 -1.58 5.42 15.54
N ASP A 64 -2.79 5.11 15.98
CA ASP A 64 -4.05 5.51 15.32
C ASP A 64 -4.10 5.19 13.81
N GLY A 65 -3.48 4.07 13.41
CA GLY A 65 -3.39 3.64 12.02
C GLY A 65 -2.20 4.23 11.24
N HIS A 66 -1.56 5.29 11.73
CA HIS A 66 -0.34 5.83 11.14
C HIS A 66 0.84 4.88 11.36
N ILE A 67 1.50 4.49 10.27
CA ILE A 67 2.66 3.62 10.28
C ILE A 67 3.92 4.46 10.18
N THR A 68 4.82 4.31 11.15
CA THR A 68 6.21 4.77 11.06
C THR A 68 7.14 3.56 11.08
N MET A 69 7.86 3.36 9.99
CA MET A 69 8.83 2.28 9.83
C MET A 69 10.24 2.87 9.76
N LYS A 70 11.16 2.35 10.56
CA LYS A 70 12.55 2.77 10.58
C LYS A 70 13.44 1.56 10.40
N TYR A 71 14.45 1.69 9.54
CA TYR A 71 15.53 0.73 9.46
C TYR A 71 16.89 1.42 9.46
N SER A 72 17.92 0.69 9.87
CA SER A 72 19.28 1.22 9.86
C SER A 72 20.33 0.14 9.66
N LEU A 73 21.39 0.54 8.97
CA LEU A 73 22.64 -0.19 8.82
C LEU A 73 23.78 0.68 9.33
N PRO A 74 24.80 0.12 9.99
CA PRO A 74 26.05 0.83 10.29
C PRO A 74 26.63 1.61 9.09
N SER A 75 26.63 1.01 7.89
CA SER A 75 27.18 1.56 6.65
C SER A 75 26.23 2.52 5.93
N GLY A 76 24.91 2.29 6.04
CA GLY A 76 23.87 3.00 5.28
C GLY A 76 23.13 4.08 6.07
N GLY A 77 23.48 4.26 7.35
CA GLY A 77 22.79 5.15 8.26
C GLY A 77 21.37 4.67 8.56
N SER A 78 20.49 5.60 8.94
CA SER A 78 19.10 5.29 9.25
C SER A 78 18.13 5.93 8.27
N LYS A 79 17.07 5.19 7.97
CA LYS A 79 15.98 5.58 7.08
C LYS A 79 14.65 5.44 7.82
N THR A 80 13.76 6.39 7.59
CA THR A 80 12.41 6.41 8.15
C THR A 80 11.42 6.54 7.00
N VAL A 81 10.35 5.77 7.06
CA VAL A 81 9.22 5.74 6.12
C VAL A 81 7.95 5.92 6.92
N GLU A 82 7.02 6.69 6.37
CA GLU A 82 5.70 6.93 6.97
C GLU A 82 4.58 6.55 5.99
N SER A 83 3.43 6.17 6.51
CA SER A 83 2.22 6.01 5.70
C SER A 83 1.66 7.37 5.28
N MET A 84 0.94 7.39 4.16
CA MET A 84 0.16 8.56 3.78
C MET A 84 -1.08 8.67 4.66
N GLU A 85 -1.38 9.88 5.10
CA GLU A 85 -2.58 10.20 5.86
C GLU A 85 -3.75 10.55 4.94
N GLY A 86 -4.96 10.38 5.47
CA GLY A 86 -6.18 10.85 4.83
C GLY A 86 -6.77 9.91 3.77
N PRO A 87 -7.87 10.35 3.14
CA PRO A 87 -8.67 9.51 2.24
C PRO A 87 -7.95 9.17 0.94
N THR A 88 -7.02 10.02 0.51
CA THR A 88 -6.24 9.84 -0.74
C THR A 88 -5.14 8.80 -0.62
N ARG A 89 -5.07 8.05 0.49
CA ARG A 89 -4.11 6.96 0.66
C ARG A 89 -4.38 5.78 -0.30
N HIS A 90 -5.62 5.67 -0.80
CA HIS A 90 -6.03 4.68 -1.79
C HIS A 90 -6.81 5.36 -2.92
N ALA A 91 -6.76 4.74 -4.10
CA ALA A 91 -7.68 5.00 -5.19
C ALA A 91 -8.80 3.96 -5.19
N TYR A 92 -10.04 4.42 -5.26
CA TYR A 92 -11.21 3.54 -5.33
C TYR A 92 -11.70 3.47 -6.77
N HIS A 93 -11.96 2.28 -7.25
CA HIS A 93 -12.42 2.02 -8.60
C HIS A 93 -13.75 1.27 -8.56
N ILE A 94 -14.57 1.45 -9.59
CA ILE A 94 -15.79 0.70 -9.79
C ILE A 94 -15.73 -0.03 -11.12
N ALA A 95 -16.21 -1.27 -11.12
CA ALA A 95 -16.44 -2.05 -12.33
C ALA A 95 -17.82 -2.68 -12.26
N GLY A 96 -18.59 -2.58 -13.33
CA GLY A 96 -19.92 -3.16 -13.39
C GLY A 96 -20.42 -3.36 -14.81
N THR A 97 -21.67 -3.79 -14.94
CA THR A 97 -22.35 -3.95 -16.23
C THR A 97 -22.39 -2.63 -17.03
N PHE A 98 -22.46 -1.48 -16.36
CA PHE A 98 -22.41 -0.14 -16.96
C PHE A 98 -21.00 0.34 -17.35
N THR A 99 -19.93 -0.41 -17.04
CA THR A 99 -18.55 -0.13 -17.48
C THR A 99 -17.94 -1.27 -18.29
N ASP A 100 -18.76 -2.23 -18.78
CA ASP A 100 -18.27 -3.48 -19.39
C ASP A 100 -17.19 -4.17 -18.53
N TRP A 101 -17.36 -4.11 -17.21
CA TRP A 101 -16.43 -4.61 -16.20
C TRP A 101 -15.00 -4.03 -16.25
N GLN A 102 -14.78 -2.94 -16.99
CA GLN A 102 -13.55 -2.15 -16.88
C GLN A 102 -13.56 -1.35 -15.57
N TYR A 103 -12.37 -1.16 -15.00
CA TYR A 103 -12.20 -0.37 -13.78
C TYR A 103 -12.16 1.11 -14.13
N GLU A 104 -13.09 1.86 -13.53
CA GLU A 104 -13.15 3.33 -13.63
C GLU A 104 -12.90 3.94 -12.24
N GLU A 105 -12.00 4.92 -12.16
CA GLU A 105 -11.65 5.58 -10.89
C GLU A 105 -12.82 6.44 -10.38
N MET A 106 -13.12 6.33 -9.09
CA MET A 106 -14.12 7.13 -8.40
C MET A 106 -13.54 8.48 -8.00
N SER A 107 -14.31 9.56 -8.16
CA SER A 107 -13.86 10.90 -7.79
C SER A 107 -14.08 11.18 -6.29
N PRO A 108 -13.09 11.71 -5.56
CA PRO A 108 -13.29 12.12 -4.17
C PRO A 108 -14.28 13.30 -4.08
N ASP A 109 -15.10 13.30 -3.03
CA ASP A 109 -15.95 14.43 -2.67
C ASP A 109 -15.09 15.58 -2.12
N PRO A 110 -15.11 16.78 -2.72
CA PRO A 110 -14.34 17.93 -2.22
C PRO A 110 -14.86 18.48 -0.88
N GLU A 111 -16.12 18.23 -0.51
CA GLU A 111 -16.74 18.77 0.70
C GLU A 111 -16.68 17.80 1.89
N VAL A 112 -16.66 16.49 1.62
CA VAL A 112 -16.73 15.46 2.67
C VAL A 112 -15.58 14.46 2.53
N PRO A 113 -14.51 14.59 3.34
CA PRO A 113 -13.38 13.65 3.33
C PRO A 113 -13.83 12.21 3.54
N GLY A 114 -13.31 11.30 2.71
CA GLY A 114 -13.62 9.87 2.78
C GLY A 114 -14.85 9.44 1.97
N ILE A 115 -15.55 10.36 1.32
CA ILE A 115 -16.59 10.01 0.33
C ILE A 115 -15.98 10.00 -1.07
N PHE A 116 -16.22 8.92 -1.82
CA PHE A 116 -15.86 8.77 -3.23
C PHE A 116 -17.13 8.51 -4.03
N ARG A 117 -17.24 9.13 -5.22
CA ARG A 117 -18.44 9.10 -6.06
C ARG A 117 -18.13 8.61 -7.46
N PHE A 118 -19.06 7.84 -7.99
CA PHE A 118 -19.16 7.48 -9.39
C PHE A 118 -20.63 7.59 -9.82
N ARG A 119 -20.88 8.07 -11.03
CA ARG A 119 -22.25 8.20 -11.57
C ARG A 119 -22.37 7.33 -12.81
N ALA A 120 -23.35 6.43 -12.79
CA ALA A 120 -23.74 5.60 -13.91
C ALA A 120 -25.23 5.76 -14.21
N GLU A 121 -25.63 5.46 -15.44
CA GLU A 121 -27.03 5.27 -15.79
C GLU A 121 -27.38 3.79 -15.67
N VAL A 122 -28.55 3.49 -15.07
CA VAL A 122 -29.00 2.10 -14.93
C VAL A 122 -29.40 1.58 -16.31
N GLY A 123 -28.94 0.37 -16.64
CA GLY A 123 -29.24 -0.29 -17.90
C GLY A 123 -30.73 -0.49 -18.16
N PRO A 124 -31.12 -0.80 -19.41
CA PRO A 124 -32.52 -0.92 -19.83
C PRO A 124 -33.31 -2.04 -19.13
N THR A 125 -32.60 -2.99 -18.51
CA THR A 125 -33.18 -4.07 -17.70
C THR A 125 -33.64 -3.58 -16.31
N GLY A 126 -33.21 -2.38 -15.89
CA GLY A 126 -33.43 -1.87 -14.54
C GLY A 126 -32.55 -2.52 -13.47
N GLU A 127 -31.59 -3.35 -13.87
CA GLU A 127 -30.68 -4.08 -12.97
C GLU A 127 -29.24 -4.00 -13.49
N ASP A 128 -28.33 -3.65 -12.59
CA ASP A 128 -26.89 -3.63 -12.84
C ASP A 128 -26.13 -4.32 -11.72
N SER A 129 -25.07 -5.03 -12.08
CA SER A 129 -24.14 -5.65 -11.13
C SER A 129 -22.84 -4.87 -11.11
N PHE A 130 -22.25 -4.70 -9.92
CA PHE A 130 -20.99 -3.97 -9.77
C PHE A 130 -20.14 -4.50 -8.61
N ARG A 131 -18.87 -4.10 -8.62
CA ARG A 131 -17.92 -4.23 -7.51
C ARG A 131 -17.13 -2.94 -7.35
N VAL A 132 -16.74 -2.65 -6.12
CA VAL A 132 -15.78 -1.60 -5.79
C VAL A 132 -14.45 -2.26 -5.45
N CYS A 133 -13.37 -1.75 -6.05
CA CYS A 133 -12.02 -2.25 -5.88
C CYS A 133 -11.11 -1.14 -5.36
N ILE A 134 -10.07 -1.53 -4.64
CA ILE A 134 -9.08 -0.62 -4.06
C ILE A 134 -7.77 -0.83 -4.83
N ASP A 135 -7.16 0.27 -5.31
CA ASP A 135 -5.87 0.28 -6.01
C ASP A 135 -5.77 -0.75 -7.15
N ALA A 136 -6.81 -0.79 -8.01
CA ALA A 136 -7.01 -1.75 -9.10
C ALA A 136 -6.14 -1.48 -10.33
#